data_AF-A0AA88YTQ2-F1
#
_entry.id   AF-A0AA88YTQ2-F1
#
_cell.length_a   1.000
_cell.length_b   1.000
_cell.length_c   1.000
_cell.angle_alpha   90.00
_cell.angle_beta   90.00
_cell.angle_gamma   90.00
#
_symmetry.space_group_name_H-M   'P 1'
#
loop_
_entity.id
_entity.type
_entity.pdbx_description
1 polymer ?
#
loop_
_entity_poly.entity_id
_entity_poly.type
_entity_poly.pdbx_seq_one_letter_code
_entity_poly.pdbx_strand_id
1 'polypeptide(L)'
;FAETFIQEGFYRGDVWVGDRRHLVFATADQLKCLAKAKTWYLDGTFKLVRPPFTQLFSVHAFLRSGDSMKQVPLAFCVMSWKRSKIYSKVLRHLLHVLGEAPAVISFMADFEAGIWKGLRRVFTDPTIHGCAFHWSKAVYTKVQKLGLQVAYEERDDLNKFVRRVMALPLLPADHIRPAFAYLRSKSSDQPSLVPLLDYVEETWLNRSGRVSLNLYLLVQLLRVEADLLPLLRKLVSKGNLSRFQRKSKAKVTL
;
A
#
# COMPACT_ATOMS: atom_id res chain seq x y z
N PHE A 1 -6.17 13.64 -29.58
CA PHE A 1 -5.31 12.45 -29.72
C PHE A 1 -5.12 11.68 -28.41
N ALA A 2 -4.88 12.32 -27.25
CA ALA A 2 -4.80 11.58 -25.97
C ALA A 2 -6.17 11.16 -25.40
N GLU A 3 -7.23 11.92 -25.67
CA GLU A 3 -8.60 11.64 -25.21
C GLU A 3 -9.19 10.37 -25.82
N THR A 4 -8.78 9.98 -27.03
CA THR A 4 -9.19 8.72 -27.67
C THR A 4 -8.61 7.47 -26.99
N PHE A 5 -7.67 7.64 -26.08
CA PHE A 5 -6.96 6.55 -25.39
C PHE A 5 -7.36 6.37 -23.92
N ILE A 6 -8.03 7.37 -23.35
CA ILE A 6 -8.52 7.31 -21.98
C ILE A 6 -10.03 7.16 -22.04
N GLN A 7 -10.50 5.95 -21.75
CA GLN A 7 -11.93 5.62 -21.85
C GLN A 7 -12.79 6.60 -21.04
N GLU A 8 -13.90 7.02 -21.63
CA GLU A 8 -14.83 7.98 -21.05
C GLU A 8 -15.29 7.54 -19.66
N GLY A 9 -15.40 8.49 -18.73
CA GLY A 9 -15.81 8.23 -17.36
C GLY A 9 -14.79 7.47 -16.50
N PHE A 10 -13.58 7.18 -16.99
CA PHE A 10 -12.49 6.65 -16.16
C PHE A 10 -11.58 7.75 -15.60
N TYR A 11 -11.25 8.75 -16.42
CA TYR A 11 -10.50 9.92 -15.95
C TYR A 11 -11.39 10.82 -15.10
N ARG A 12 -10.89 11.23 -13.94
CA ARG A 12 -11.63 12.06 -12.97
C ARG A 12 -11.00 13.44 -12.76
N GLY A 13 -10.05 13.80 -13.62
CA GLY A 13 -9.36 15.07 -13.57
C GLY A 13 -7.96 14.98 -12.99
N ASP A 14 -7.30 16.13 -12.97
CA ASP A 14 -5.95 16.30 -12.50
C ASP A 14 -5.86 17.33 -11.38
N VAL A 15 -5.00 17.01 -10.42
CA VAL A 15 -4.68 17.86 -9.29
C VAL A 15 -3.34 18.51 -9.56
N TRP A 16 -3.30 19.84 -9.47
CA TRP A 16 -2.08 20.63 -9.61
C TRP A 16 -1.62 21.17 -8.25
N VAL A 17 -0.32 21.04 -7.97
CA VAL A 17 0.33 21.66 -6.82
C VAL A 17 1.65 22.29 -7.29
N GLY A 18 1.62 23.60 -7.55
CA GLY A 18 2.72 24.27 -8.25
C GLY A 18 2.85 23.74 -9.67
N ASP A 19 4.05 23.32 -10.06
CA ASP A 19 4.38 22.71 -11.36
C ASP A 19 4.11 21.19 -11.41
N ARG A 20 3.63 20.59 -10.31
CA ARG A 20 3.41 19.15 -10.20
C ARG A 20 1.97 18.77 -10.52
N ARG A 21 1.83 17.86 -11.49
CA ARG A 21 0.55 17.28 -11.95
C ARG A 21 0.32 15.90 -11.35
N HIS A 22 -0.92 15.60 -10.99
CA HIS A 22 -1.35 14.28 -10.47
C HIS A 22 -2.66 13.89 -11.14
N LEU A 23 -2.73 12.72 -11.77
CA LEU A 23 -3.89 12.28 -12.56
C LEU A 23 -4.74 11.32 -11.73
N VAL A 24 -6.05 11.54 -11.62
CA VAL A 24 -6.97 10.68 -10.85
C VAL A 24 -7.86 9.88 -11.78
N PHE A 25 -7.98 8.57 -11.51
CA PHE A 25 -8.78 7.64 -12.30
C PHE A 25 -9.67 6.79 -11.38
N ALA A 26 -10.94 6.65 -11.76
CA ALA A 26 -11.89 5.73 -11.16
C ALA A 26 -13.14 5.62 -12.05
N THR A 27 -13.77 4.45 -12.10
CA THR A 27 -15.11 4.29 -12.70
C THR A 27 -16.20 4.72 -11.73
N ALA A 28 -17.41 4.96 -12.23
CA ALA A 28 -18.55 5.32 -11.38
C ALA A 28 -18.89 4.21 -10.37
N ASP A 29 -18.79 2.94 -10.79
CA ASP A 29 -19.03 1.80 -9.93
C ASP A 29 -17.97 1.64 -8.84
N GLN A 30 -16.71 1.93 -9.17
CA GLN A 30 -15.64 1.99 -8.18
C GLN A 30 -15.90 3.07 -7.12
N LEU A 31 -16.29 4.28 -7.54
CA LEU A 31 -16.62 5.39 -6.64
C LEU A 31 -17.81 5.06 -5.73
N LYS A 32 -18.88 4.46 -6.27
CA LYS A 32 -20.04 3.98 -5.48
C LYS A 32 -19.63 2.95 -4.41
N CYS A 33 -18.70 2.06 -4.73
CA CYS A 33 -18.20 1.09 -3.75
C CYS A 33 -17.32 1.77 -2.71
N LEU A 34 -16.50 2.74 -3.11
CA LEU A 34 -15.57 3.44 -2.24
C LEU A 34 -16.31 4.31 -1.21
N ALA A 35 -17.36 5.02 -1.64
CA ALA A 35 -18.19 5.85 -0.77
C ALA A 35 -18.81 5.04 0.39
N LYS A 36 -19.19 3.78 0.14
CA LYS A 36 -19.81 2.89 1.13
C LYS A 36 -18.80 2.16 2.02
N ALA A 37 -17.51 2.21 1.70
CA ALA A 37 -16.50 1.46 2.43
C ALA A 37 -16.14 2.14 3.76
N LYS A 38 -16.27 1.40 4.87
CA LYS A 38 -15.88 1.87 6.22
C LYS A 38 -14.38 1.91 6.45
N THR A 39 -13.62 1.12 5.69
CA THR A 39 -12.16 1.06 5.78
C THR A 39 -11.54 1.21 4.41
N TRP A 40 -10.64 2.17 4.25
CA TRP A 40 -9.86 2.37 3.04
C TRP A 40 -8.45 1.84 3.23
N TYR A 41 -7.95 1.12 2.23
CA TYR A 41 -6.59 0.60 2.20
C TYR A 41 -5.82 1.38 1.14
N LEU A 42 -4.74 2.03 1.55
CA LEU A 42 -3.96 2.95 0.73
C LEU A 42 -2.61 2.32 0.42
N ASP A 43 -2.27 2.25 -0.87
CA ASP A 43 -1.01 1.67 -1.33
C ASP A 43 -0.29 2.62 -2.30
N GLY A 44 0.98 2.90 -2.00
CA GLY A 44 1.89 3.61 -2.89
C GLY A 44 2.81 2.62 -3.61
N THR A 45 2.55 2.36 -4.89
CA THR A 45 3.41 1.53 -5.73
C THR A 45 4.33 2.39 -6.60
N PHE A 46 5.63 2.30 -6.36
CA PHE A 46 6.66 3.11 -7.05
C PHE A 46 7.13 2.51 -8.39
N LYS A 47 6.95 1.20 -8.57
CA LYS A 47 7.59 0.41 -9.63
C LYS A 47 6.87 0.41 -10.98
N LEU A 48 5.88 1.28 -11.17
CA LEU A 48 5.01 1.23 -12.35
C LEU A 48 5.04 2.49 -13.21
N VAL A 49 5.60 3.61 -12.73
CA VAL A 49 5.48 4.91 -13.40
C VAL A 49 6.81 5.43 -13.95
N ARG A 50 6.73 6.22 -15.03
CA ARG A 50 7.87 6.94 -15.63
C ARG A 50 7.86 8.42 -15.28
N PRO A 51 9.02 9.10 -15.26
CA PRO A 51 9.08 10.56 -15.22
C PRO A 51 8.11 11.19 -16.25
N PRO A 52 7.41 12.27 -15.90
CA PRO A 52 7.56 13.07 -14.68
C PRO A 52 6.86 12.49 -13.43
N PHE A 53 6.20 11.34 -13.54
CA PHE A 53 5.53 10.68 -12.42
C PHE A 53 6.48 9.84 -11.55
N THR A 54 6.20 9.75 -10.26
CA THR A 54 7.07 9.11 -9.26
C THR A 54 6.40 7.98 -8.47
N GLN A 55 5.07 7.92 -8.44
CA GLN A 55 4.33 6.78 -7.91
C GLN A 55 2.94 6.60 -8.52
N LEU A 56 2.41 5.38 -8.44
CA LEU A 56 0.99 5.10 -8.49
C LEU A 56 0.48 4.98 -7.05
N PHE A 57 -0.39 5.88 -6.65
CA PHE A 57 -1.15 5.78 -5.40
C PHE A 57 -2.51 5.14 -5.68
N SER A 58 -2.95 4.21 -4.85
CA SER A 58 -4.20 3.50 -5.05
C SER A 58 -4.98 3.36 -3.76
N VAL A 59 -6.31 3.44 -3.89
CA VAL A 59 -7.26 3.31 -2.79
C VAL A 59 -8.08 2.05 -3.03
N HIS A 60 -8.11 1.17 -2.04
CA HIS A 60 -8.79 -0.11 -2.10
C HIS A 60 -9.80 -0.24 -0.96
N ALA A 61 -10.76 -1.14 -1.12
CA ALA A 61 -11.60 -1.61 -0.03
C ALA A 61 -11.91 -3.10 -0.18
N PHE A 62 -12.47 -3.71 0.86
CA PHE A 62 -12.99 -5.07 0.78
C PHE A 62 -14.45 -5.07 0.36
N LEU A 63 -14.75 -5.80 -0.71
CA LEU A 63 -16.11 -6.28 -0.98
C LEU A 63 -16.40 -7.42 -0.01
N ARG A 64 -17.58 -7.44 0.60
CA ARG A 64 -18.01 -8.46 1.57
C ARG A 64 -19.41 -8.94 1.24
N SER A 65 -19.63 -10.25 1.32
CA SER A 65 -20.94 -10.88 1.27
C SER A 65 -20.87 -12.22 2.02
N GLY A 66 -21.61 -12.34 3.12
CA GLY A 66 -21.44 -13.45 4.06
C GLY A 66 -19.98 -13.58 4.51
N ASP A 67 -19.43 -14.80 4.45
CA ASP A 67 -18.03 -15.09 4.77
C ASP A 67 -17.05 -14.78 3.64
N SER A 68 -17.55 -14.44 2.45
CA SER A 68 -16.71 -14.10 1.31
C SER A 68 -16.27 -12.65 1.35
N MET A 69 -14.96 -12.44 1.15
CA MET A 69 -14.38 -11.12 1.08
C MET A 69 -13.23 -11.06 0.08
N LYS A 70 -13.16 -9.96 -0.68
CA LYS A 70 -12.10 -9.70 -1.64
C LYS A 70 -11.70 -8.23 -1.60
N GLN A 71 -10.40 -7.96 -1.47
CA GLN A 71 -9.86 -6.62 -1.63
C GLN A 71 -9.86 -6.26 -3.12
N VAL A 72 -10.35 -5.07 -3.46
CA VAL A 72 -10.41 -4.55 -4.82
C VAL A 72 -9.92 -3.10 -4.86
N PRO A 73 -9.21 -2.68 -5.92
CA PRO A 73 -8.89 -1.27 -6.13
C PRO A 73 -10.13 -0.49 -6.59
N LEU A 74 -10.30 0.71 -6.02
CA LEU A 74 -11.47 1.56 -6.24
C LEU A 74 -11.11 2.99 -6.64
N ALA A 75 -9.86 3.41 -6.51
CA ALA A 75 -9.38 4.63 -7.16
C ALA A 75 -7.87 4.54 -7.37
N PHE A 76 -7.39 5.23 -8.40
CA PHE A 76 -5.99 5.31 -8.75
C PHE A 76 -5.58 6.77 -8.92
N CYS A 77 -4.35 7.10 -8.50
CA CYS A 77 -3.75 8.39 -8.75
C CYS A 77 -2.30 8.21 -9.20
N VAL A 78 -2.01 8.65 -10.42
CA VAL A 78 -0.63 8.72 -10.93
C VAL A 78 -0.04 10.04 -10.47
N MET A 79 0.92 9.99 -9.54
CA MET A 79 1.43 11.17 -8.84
C MET A 79 2.86 11.50 -9.23
N SER A 80 3.15 12.79 -9.43
CA SER A 80 4.51 13.30 -9.72
C SER A 80 5.34 13.62 -8.49
N TRP A 81 4.76 13.60 -7.29
CA TRP A 81 5.46 13.88 -6.04
C TRP A 81 4.72 13.33 -4.82
N LYS A 82 5.45 13.13 -3.72
CA LYS A 82 5.03 12.41 -2.51
C LYS A 82 5.28 13.20 -1.23
N ARG A 83 4.52 14.28 -1.06
CA ARG A 83 4.50 15.07 0.18
C ARG A 83 3.10 15.09 0.77
N SER A 84 3.03 15.23 2.08
CA SER A 84 1.75 15.27 2.81
C SER A 84 0.75 16.30 2.28
N LYS A 85 1.23 17.47 1.81
CA LYS A 85 0.38 18.50 1.18
C LYS A 85 -0.28 18.00 -0.11
N ILE A 86 0.41 17.15 -0.86
CA ILE A 86 -0.06 16.61 -2.13
C ILE A 86 -1.04 15.48 -1.89
N TYR A 87 -0.74 14.54 -0.99
CA TYR A 87 -1.71 13.50 -0.61
C TYR A 87 -3.01 14.12 -0.13
N SER A 88 -2.94 15.17 0.70
CA SER A 88 -4.15 15.86 1.15
C SER A 88 -4.91 16.61 0.03
N LYS A 89 -4.25 17.03 -1.05
CA LYS A 89 -4.93 17.60 -2.23
C LYS A 89 -5.57 16.51 -3.09
N VAL A 90 -4.87 15.40 -3.33
CA VAL A 90 -5.40 14.23 -4.06
C VAL A 90 -6.59 13.61 -3.34
N LEU A 91 -6.51 13.43 -2.01
CA LEU A 91 -7.62 12.91 -1.21
C LEU A 91 -8.82 13.85 -1.24
N ARG A 92 -8.64 15.17 -1.12
CA ARG A 92 -9.76 16.13 -1.25
C ARG A 92 -10.39 16.12 -2.64
N HIS A 93 -9.58 15.99 -3.68
CA HIS A 93 -10.10 15.83 -5.05
C HIS A 93 -10.92 14.55 -5.16
N LEU A 94 -10.46 13.44 -4.60
CA LEU A 94 -11.21 12.20 -4.58
C LEU A 94 -12.55 12.35 -3.83
N LEU A 95 -12.58 13.05 -2.70
CA LEU A 95 -13.83 13.38 -1.98
C LEU A 95 -14.78 14.23 -2.83
N HIS A 96 -14.26 15.22 -3.56
CA HIS A 96 -15.05 16.02 -4.48
C HIS A 96 -15.65 15.17 -5.61
N VAL A 97 -14.85 14.26 -6.18
CA VAL A 97 -15.27 13.33 -7.23
C VAL A 97 -16.30 12.29 -6.73
N LEU A 98 -16.25 11.90 -5.45
CA LEU A 98 -17.27 11.03 -4.85
C LEU A 98 -18.64 11.71 -4.82
N GLY A 99 -18.68 13.04 -4.66
CA GLY A 99 -19.93 13.82 -4.64
C GLY A 99 -20.78 13.64 -3.38
N GLU A 100 -20.41 12.72 -2.49
CA GLU A 100 -21.08 12.44 -1.21
C GLU A 100 -20.06 12.19 -0.10
N ALA A 101 -20.50 12.34 1.15
CA ALA A 101 -19.65 12.04 2.31
C ALA A 101 -19.37 10.53 2.38
N PRO A 102 -18.09 10.09 2.36
CA PRO A 102 -17.78 8.68 2.45
C PRO A 102 -18.05 8.14 3.86
N ALA A 103 -18.45 6.88 3.95
CA ALA A 103 -18.65 6.16 5.22
C ALA A 103 -17.32 5.75 5.91
N VAL A 104 -16.17 6.21 5.41
CA VAL A 104 -14.84 5.80 5.88
C VAL A 104 -14.55 6.35 7.28
N ILE A 105 -14.13 5.45 8.18
CA ILE A 105 -13.74 5.78 9.55
C ILE A 105 -12.33 5.29 9.89
N SER A 106 -11.80 4.35 9.09
CA SER A 106 -10.49 3.72 9.34
C SER A 106 -9.68 3.63 8.05
N PHE A 107 -8.37 3.79 8.18
CA PHE A 107 -7.41 3.73 7.10
C PHE A 107 -6.32 2.72 7.42
N MET A 108 -5.98 1.88 6.44
CA MET A 108 -4.79 1.04 6.48
C MET A 108 -3.84 1.56 5.41
N ALA A 109 -2.68 2.07 5.80
CA ALA A 109 -1.68 2.58 4.87
C ALA A 109 -0.32 1.95 5.15
N ASP A 110 0.59 2.03 4.19
CA ASP A 110 2.00 1.82 4.49
C ASP A 110 2.51 2.87 5.52
N PHE A 111 3.72 2.69 6.02
CA PHE A 111 4.31 3.60 7.00
C PHE A 111 4.91 4.87 6.38
N GLU A 112 4.48 5.24 5.16
CA GLU A 112 4.92 6.49 4.56
C GLU A 112 4.31 7.68 5.32
N ALA A 113 5.16 8.43 6.04
CA ALA A 113 4.76 9.59 6.84
C ALA A 113 3.98 10.65 6.03
N GLY A 114 4.21 10.72 4.71
CA GLY A 114 3.47 11.57 3.78
C GLY A 114 1.98 11.26 3.76
N ILE A 115 1.61 9.98 3.65
CA ILE A 115 0.22 9.51 3.59
C ILE A 115 -0.48 9.81 4.91
N TRP A 116 0.15 9.45 6.04
CA TRP A 116 -0.43 9.65 7.37
C TRP A 116 -0.71 11.12 7.68
N LYS A 117 0.27 12.00 7.40
CA LYS A 117 0.08 13.47 7.54
C LYS A 117 -0.94 14.01 6.54
N GLY A 118 -1.09 13.38 5.37
CA GLY A 118 -2.12 13.72 4.39
C GLY A 118 -3.52 13.40 4.91
N LEU A 119 -3.71 12.19 5.43
CA LEU A 119 -4.99 11.74 6.00
C LEU A 119 -5.46 12.65 7.14
N ARG A 120 -4.58 12.93 8.11
CA ARG A 120 -4.89 13.81 9.26
C ARG A 120 -5.22 15.26 8.87
N ARG A 121 -4.93 15.68 7.63
CA ARG A 121 -5.30 17.01 7.12
C ARG A 121 -6.62 17.05 6.37
N VAL A 122 -7.20 15.89 6.06
CA VAL A 122 -8.40 15.76 5.23
C VAL A 122 -9.56 15.21 6.05
N PHE A 123 -9.29 14.22 6.90
CA PHE A 123 -10.28 13.56 7.73
C PHE A 123 -10.15 14.04 9.17
N THR A 124 -11.29 14.22 9.83
CA THR A 124 -11.37 14.52 11.27
C THR A 124 -11.15 13.23 12.05
N ASP A 125 -10.14 13.24 12.93
CA ASP A 125 -9.76 12.11 13.80
C ASP A 125 -9.69 10.72 13.11
N PRO A 126 -8.89 10.55 12.06
CA PRO A 126 -8.84 9.29 11.33
C PRO A 126 -8.13 8.21 12.18
N THR A 127 -8.76 7.03 12.29
CA THR A 127 -8.07 5.84 12.79
C THR A 127 -7.13 5.33 11.70
N ILE A 128 -5.81 5.44 11.89
CA ILE A 128 -4.81 5.02 10.91
C ILE A 128 -4.03 3.82 11.45
N HIS A 129 -4.03 2.72 10.70
CA HIS A 129 -3.24 1.53 10.96
C HIS A 129 -2.12 1.40 9.92
N GLY A 130 -0.93 1.03 10.39
CA GLY A 130 0.20 0.71 9.52
C GLY A 130 0.18 -0.74 9.06
N CYS A 131 0.43 -1.00 7.77
CA CYS A 131 0.46 -2.36 7.23
C CYS A 131 1.79 -3.07 7.56
N ALA A 132 1.89 -3.64 8.77
CA ALA A 132 3.02 -4.47 9.21
C ALA A 132 3.25 -5.70 8.31
N PHE A 133 2.21 -6.17 7.61
CA PHE A 133 2.27 -7.35 6.75
C PHE A 133 3.17 -7.14 5.53
N HIS A 134 3.03 -6.04 4.77
CA HIS A 134 3.86 -5.81 3.58
C HIS A 134 5.33 -5.62 3.94
N TRP A 135 5.58 -4.89 5.03
CA TRP A 135 6.90 -4.73 5.61
C TRP A 135 7.50 -6.08 6.04
N SER A 136 6.80 -6.82 6.89
CA SER A 136 7.28 -8.12 7.40
C SER A 136 7.50 -9.11 6.26
N LYS A 137 6.62 -9.12 5.26
CA LYS A 137 6.76 -9.95 4.06
C LYS A 137 8.02 -9.57 3.27
N ALA A 138 8.29 -8.29 3.04
CA ALA A 138 9.47 -7.85 2.31
C ALA A 138 10.78 -8.22 3.03
N VAL A 139 10.82 -8.03 4.34
CA VAL A 139 11.96 -8.45 5.19
C VAL A 139 12.14 -9.97 5.13
N TYR A 140 11.06 -10.75 5.28
CA TYR A 140 11.13 -12.21 5.24
C TYR A 140 11.56 -12.73 3.87
N THR A 141 11.03 -12.19 2.77
CA THR A 141 11.48 -12.54 1.43
C THR A 141 12.96 -12.23 1.23
N LYS A 142 13.49 -11.15 1.83
CA LYS A 142 14.94 -10.89 1.79
C LYS A 142 15.73 -11.91 2.60
N VAL A 143 15.26 -12.29 3.80
CA VAL A 143 15.86 -13.37 4.63
C VAL A 143 15.98 -14.67 3.82
N GLN A 144 14.92 -15.05 3.10
CA GLN A 144 14.93 -16.24 2.23
C GLN A 144 15.98 -16.13 1.12
N LYS A 145 16.06 -14.98 0.43
CA LYS A 145 17.03 -14.75 -0.64
C LYS A 145 18.48 -14.74 -0.17
N LEU A 146 18.72 -14.49 1.11
CA LEU A 146 20.04 -14.56 1.73
C LEU A 146 20.40 -15.97 2.21
N GLY A 147 19.53 -16.96 2.00
CA GLY A 147 19.74 -18.33 2.49
C GLY A 147 19.55 -18.48 4.01
N LEU A 148 19.03 -17.45 4.68
CA LEU A 148 18.90 -17.42 6.15
C LEU A 148 17.60 -18.06 6.67
N GLN A 149 16.81 -18.71 5.81
CA GLN A 149 15.50 -19.23 6.20
C GLN A 149 15.60 -20.31 7.30
N VAL A 150 16.46 -21.31 7.10
CA VAL A 150 16.66 -22.41 8.08
C VAL A 150 17.12 -21.83 9.42
N ALA A 151 18.14 -20.96 9.38
CA ALA A 151 18.64 -20.29 10.58
C ALA A 151 17.57 -19.40 11.26
N TYR A 152 16.66 -18.77 10.50
CA TYR A 152 15.57 -17.99 11.07
C TYR A 152 14.52 -18.87 11.77
N GLU A 153 14.30 -20.08 11.27
CA GLU A 153 13.33 -21.04 11.83
C GLU A 153 13.90 -21.79 13.04
N GLU A 154 15.20 -22.07 13.06
CA GLU A 154 15.85 -22.93 14.06
C GLU A 154 16.62 -22.16 15.13
N ARG A 155 17.12 -20.95 14.84
CA ARG A 155 17.87 -20.14 15.81
C ARG A 155 17.04 -19.01 16.39
N ASP A 156 16.85 -19.08 17.71
CA ASP A 156 16.05 -18.10 18.46
C ASP A 156 16.65 -16.69 18.43
N ASP A 157 17.99 -16.56 18.46
CA ASP A 157 18.67 -15.27 18.42
C ASP A 157 18.43 -14.54 17.08
N LEU A 158 18.57 -15.26 15.96
CA LEU A 158 18.32 -14.73 14.62
C LEU A 158 16.83 -14.42 14.42
N ASN A 159 15.95 -15.30 14.89
CA ASN A 159 14.51 -15.10 14.83
C ASN A 159 14.10 -13.80 15.53
N LYS A 160 14.54 -13.64 16.78
CA LYS A 160 14.28 -12.43 17.59
C LYS A 160 14.87 -11.19 16.94
N PHE A 161 16.08 -11.26 16.40
CA PHE A 161 16.70 -10.13 15.71
C PHE A 161 15.89 -9.69 14.50
N VAL A 162 15.55 -10.62 13.60
CA VAL A 162 14.75 -10.34 12.40
C VAL A 162 13.35 -9.83 12.77
N ARG A 163 12.73 -10.35 13.84
CA ARG A 163 11.45 -9.83 14.33
C ARG A 163 11.55 -8.39 14.86
N ARG A 164 12.66 -8.01 15.50
CA ARG A 164 12.90 -6.61 15.90
C ARG A 164 13.04 -5.70 14.68
N VAL A 165 13.71 -6.15 13.62
CA VAL A 165 13.71 -5.45 12.33
C VAL A 165 12.27 -5.33 11.80
N MET A 166 11.50 -6.42 11.78
CA MET A 166 10.09 -6.41 11.36
C MET A 166 9.19 -5.51 12.22
N ALA A 167 9.59 -5.17 13.45
CA ALA A 167 8.85 -4.28 14.33
C ALA A 167 9.20 -2.79 14.12
N LEU A 168 10.27 -2.44 13.40
CA LEU A 168 10.73 -1.05 13.26
C LEU A 168 9.62 -0.06 12.86
N PRO A 169 8.73 -0.34 11.90
CA PRO A 169 7.70 0.61 11.52
C PRO A 169 6.59 0.79 12.56
N LEU A 170 6.51 -0.09 13.57
CA LEU A 170 5.58 0.05 14.69
C LEU A 170 6.02 1.15 15.68
N LEU A 171 7.25 1.65 15.55
CA LEU A 171 7.77 2.74 16.38
C LEU A 171 7.29 4.11 15.88
N PRO A 172 7.20 5.12 16.75
CA PRO A 172 7.06 6.52 16.35
C PRO A 172 8.16 6.91 15.33
N ALA A 173 7.80 7.76 14.35
CA ALA A 173 8.66 8.02 13.18
C ALA A 173 10.05 8.58 13.53
N ASP A 174 10.15 9.38 14.58
CA ASP A 174 11.38 9.94 15.16
C ASP A 174 12.26 8.87 15.82
N HIS A 175 11.68 7.75 16.25
CA HIS A 175 12.37 6.63 16.89
C HIS A 175 12.84 5.54 15.91
N ILE A 176 12.33 5.52 14.67
CA ILE A 176 12.66 4.48 13.68
C ILE A 176 14.15 4.48 13.32
N ARG A 177 14.72 5.65 12.97
CA ARG A 177 16.15 5.75 12.60
C ARG A 177 17.09 5.45 13.79
N PRO A 178 16.86 6.01 14.99
CA PRO A 178 17.63 5.62 16.18
C PRO A 178 17.55 4.11 16.49
N ALA A 179 16.36 3.51 16.42
CA ALA A 179 16.20 2.08 16.67
C ALA A 179 16.89 1.21 15.60
N PHE A 180 16.82 1.61 14.33
CA PHE A 180 17.55 0.92 13.26
C PHE A 180 19.07 1.00 13.45
N ALA A 181 19.60 2.18 13.80
CA ALA A 181 21.02 2.35 14.10
C ALA A 181 21.48 1.47 15.27
N TYR A 182 20.66 1.35 16.31
CA TYR A 182 20.89 0.43 17.42
C TYR A 182 20.91 -1.04 16.98
N LEU A 183 19.94 -1.48 16.15
CA LEU A 183 19.95 -2.85 15.64
C LEU A 183 21.19 -3.14 14.79
N ARG A 184 21.65 -2.17 14.01
CA ARG A 184 22.87 -2.29 13.20
C ARG A 184 24.14 -2.34 14.03
N SER A 185 24.24 -1.59 15.13
CA SER A 185 25.40 -1.70 16.03
C SER A 185 25.46 -3.06 16.73
N LYS A 186 24.32 -3.73 16.91
CA LYS A 186 24.22 -5.09 17.47
C LYS A 186 24.47 -6.22 16.47
N SER A 187 24.55 -5.94 15.17
CA SER A 187 24.89 -6.95 14.16
C SER A 187 26.39 -7.04 13.85
N SER A 188 27.23 -6.25 14.53
CA SER A 188 28.68 -6.20 14.30
C SER A 188 29.36 -7.58 14.41
N ASP A 189 28.82 -8.45 15.28
CA ASP A 189 29.34 -9.80 15.51
C ASP A 189 28.64 -10.87 14.63
N GLN A 190 27.71 -10.47 13.76
CA GLN A 190 26.96 -11.37 12.87
C GLN A 190 26.99 -10.88 11.41
N PRO A 191 28.09 -11.15 10.67
CA PRO A 191 28.28 -10.67 9.30
C PRO A 191 27.15 -11.08 8.33
N SER A 192 26.50 -12.22 8.59
CA SER A 192 25.40 -12.73 7.79
C SER A 192 24.14 -11.85 7.83
N LEU A 193 23.98 -10.99 8.85
CA LEU A 193 22.85 -10.07 8.98
C LEU A 193 23.07 -8.72 8.29
N VAL A 194 24.33 -8.35 8.00
CA VAL A 194 24.67 -7.06 7.38
C VAL A 194 23.95 -6.87 6.04
N PRO A 195 23.93 -7.85 5.10
CA PRO A 195 23.21 -7.70 3.84
C PRO A 195 21.69 -7.51 3.98
N LEU A 196 21.09 -7.98 5.08
CA LEU A 196 19.68 -7.75 5.37
C LEU A 196 19.45 -6.31 5.81
N LEU A 197 20.31 -5.79 6.69
CA LEU A 197 20.23 -4.42 7.18
C LEU A 197 20.57 -3.40 6.10
N ASP A 198 21.57 -3.68 5.26
CA ASP A 198 21.88 -2.86 4.09
C ASP A 198 20.66 -2.78 3.17
N TYR A 199 20.02 -3.91 2.88
CA TYR A 199 18.77 -3.91 2.11
C TYR A 199 17.67 -3.07 2.76
N VAL A 200 17.49 -3.18 4.07
CA VAL A 200 16.49 -2.37 4.80
C VAL A 200 16.80 -0.89 4.69
N GLU A 201 18.04 -0.51 4.95
CA GLU A 201 18.48 0.88 4.90
C GLU A 201 18.38 1.43 3.49
N GLU A 202 18.93 0.73 2.51
CA GLU A 202 18.94 1.17 1.12
C GLU A 202 17.53 1.20 0.53
N THR A 203 16.70 0.20 0.78
CA THR A 203 15.39 0.07 0.11
C THR A 203 14.29 0.86 0.80
N TRP A 204 14.34 0.99 2.13
CA TRP A 204 13.24 1.54 2.91
C TRP A 204 13.62 2.82 3.64
N LEU A 205 14.91 3.05 3.93
CA LEU A 205 15.38 4.28 4.56
C LEU A 205 16.02 5.28 3.57
N ASN A 206 16.62 4.81 2.47
CA ASN A 206 17.51 5.64 1.63
C ASN A 206 17.15 5.73 0.12
N ARG A 207 16.51 4.74 -0.53
CA ARG A 207 16.19 4.77 -1.99
C ARG A 207 14.74 4.47 -2.33
N SER A 208 14.28 5.15 -3.39
CA SER A 208 13.06 4.85 -4.15
C SER A 208 13.41 4.05 -5.41
N GLY A 209 13.27 2.72 -5.40
CA GLY A 209 13.65 1.84 -6.52
C GLY A 209 12.56 1.68 -7.60
N ARG A 210 12.94 1.81 -8.88
CA ARG A 210 12.05 1.85 -10.07
C ARG A 210 12.17 0.59 -10.94
N VAL A 211 11.02 0.03 -11.30
CA VAL A 211 10.74 -0.56 -12.62
C VAL A 211 9.74 0.42 -13.29
N SER A 212 9.59 0.45 -14.62
CA SER A 212 8.75 1.49 -15.24
C SER A 212 7.94 0.99 -16.44
N LEU A 213 6.62 1.17 -16.38
CA LEU A 213 5.72 0.99 -17.53
C LEU A 213 5.51 2.32 -18.24
N ASN A 214 5.19 2.29 -19.52
CA ASN A 214 4.71 3.48 -20.23
C ASN A 214 3.37 3.93 -19.61
N LEU A 215 3.19 5.25 -19.40
CA LEU A 215 1.98 5.81 -18.79
C LEU A 215 0.70 5.33 -19.46
N TYR A 216 0.69 5.24 -20.80
CA TYR A 216 -0.47 4.77 -21.54
C TYR A 216 -0.82 3.32 -21.19
N LEU A 217 0.17 2.42 -21.25
CA LEU A 217 0.00 1.01 -20.87
C LEU A 217 -0.45 0.88 -19.41
N LEU A 218 0.09 1.71 -18.52
CA LEU A 218 -0.34 1.76 -17.14
C LEU A 218 -1.83 2.13 -17.05
N VAL A 219 -2.27 3.22 -17.68
CA VAL A 219 -3.69 3.64 -17.67
C VAL A 219 -4.61 2.55 -18.24
N GLN A 220 -4.20 1.86 -19.30
CA GLN A 220 -4.95 0.72 -19.86
C GLN A 220 -5.08 -0.43 -18.86
N LEU A 221 -3.98 -0.82 -18.21
CA LEU A 221 -4.00 -1.89 -17.20
C LEU A 221 -4.86 -1.52 -15.99
N LEU A 222 -4.80 -0.26 -15.54
CA LEU A 222 -5.66 0.24 -14.45
C LEU A 222 -7.14 0.20 -14.85
N ARG A 223 -7.46 0.44 -16.12
CA ARG A 223 -8.83 0.34 -16.62
C ARG A 223 -9.30 -1.12 -16.66
N VAL A 224 -8.48 -2.03 -17.19
CA VAL A 224 -8.80 -3.47 -17.19
C VAL A 224 -9.09 -3.95 -15.76
N GLU A 225 -8.25 -3.55 -14.80
CA GLU A 225 -8.46 -3.87 -13.38
C GLU A 225 -9.77 -3.27 -12.83
N ALA A 226 -10.11 -2.04 -13.21
CA ALA A 226 -11.37 -1.41 -12.82
C ALA A 226 -12.60 -2.13 -13.40
N ASP A 227 -12.51 -2.62 -14.64
CA ASP A 227 -13.59 -3.34 -15.33
C ASP A 227 -13.86 -4.73 -14.75
N LEU A 228 -12.94 -5.29 -13.97
CA LEU A 228 -13.16 -6.54 -13.23
C LEU A 228 -14.10 -6.36 -12.03
N LEU A 229 -14.34 -5.14 -11.55
CA LEU A 229 -15.11 -4.89 -10.34
C LEU A 229 -16.52 -5.52 -10.33
N PRO A 230 -17.35 -5.40 -11.40
CA PRO A 230 -18.68 -6.02 -11.41
C PRO A 230 -18.61 -7.55 -11.31
N LEU A 231 -17.64 -8.18 -11.98
CA LEU A 231 -17.41 -9.61 -11.93
C LEU A 231 -16.96 -10.05 -10.52
N LEU A 232 -15.98 -9.34 -9.94
CA LEU A 232 -15.48 -9.63 -8.59
C LEU A 232 -16.61 -9.51 -7.55
N ARG A 233 -17.46 -8.49 -7.65
CA ARG A 233 -18.64 -8.34 -6.80
C ARG A 233 -19.61 -9.52 -6.94
N LYS A 234 -19.89 -9.95 -8.18
CA LYS A 234 -20.74 -11.12 -8.45
C LYS A 234 -20.16 -12.40 -7.85
N LEU A 235 -18.86 -12.62 -8.02
CA LEU A 235 -18.17 -13.79 -7.49
C LEU A 235 -18.14 -13.79 -5.95
N VAL A 236 -17.91 -12.65 -5.31
CA VAL A 236 -17.99 -12.52 -3.84
C VAL A 236 -19.42 -12.79 -3.35
N SER A 237 -20.45 -12.23 -4.02
CA SER A 237 -21.85 -12.46 -3.64
C SER A 237 -22.30 -13.92 -3.78
N LYS A 238 -21.67 -14.67 -4.67
CA LYS A 238 -21.93 -16.10 -4.88
C LYS A 238 -21.12 -17.02 -3.95
N GLY A 239 -20.26 -16.47 -3.09
CA GLY A 239 -19.38 -17.27 -2.24
C GLY A 239 -18.13 -17.82 -2.95
N ASN A 240 -17.89 -17.47 -4.22
CA ASN A 240 -16.83 -18.05 -5.05
C ASN A 240 -15.47 -17.38 -4.85
N LEU A 241 -15.42 -16.28 -4.10
CA LEU A 241 -14.18 -15.57 -3.75
C LEU A 241 -14.14 -15.32 -2.25
N SER A 242 -13.63 -16.30 -1.51
CA SER A 242 -13.31 -16.19 -0.09
C SER A 242 -11.83 -15.87 0.13
N ARG A 243 -11.53 -15.14 1.20
CA ARG A 243 -10.14 -15.03 1.69
C ARG A 243 -9.73 -16.40 2.25
N PHE A 244 -8.71 -17.03 1.69
CA PHE A 244 -8.02 -18.14 2.36
C PHE A 244 -7.34 -17.59 3.63
N GLN A 245 -8.04 -17.59 4.75
CA GLN A 245 -7.38 -17.60 6.06
C GLN A 245 -6.95 -19.05 6.30
N ARG A 246 -5.64 -19.31 6.34
CA ARG A 246 -5.14 -20.56 6.94
C ARG A 246 -5.73 -20.61 8.35
N LYS A 247 -6.67 -21.53 8.59
CA LYS A 247 -7.10 -21.87 9.96
C LYS A 247 -5.83 -22.19 10.73
N SER A 248 -5.59 -21.52 11.87
CA SER A 248 -4.55 -21.99 12.77
C SER A 248 -4.91 -23.43 13.10
N LYS A 249 -3.97 -24.36 12.91
CA LYS A 249 -4.16 -25.70 13.44
C LYS A 249 -4.35 -25.52 14.95
N ALA A 250 -5.53 -25.88 15.45
CA ALA A 250 -5.72 -26.07 16.88
C ALA A 250 -4.60 -27.01 17.34
N LYS A 251 -3.86 -26.62 18.37
CA LYS A 251 -2.96 -27.54 19.05
C LYS A 251 -3.84 -28.70 19.52
N VAL A 252 -3.61 -29.88 18.94
CA VAL A 252 -4.10 -31.13 19.49
C VAL A 252 -3.36 -31.31 20.80
N THR A 253 -4.08 -31.16 21.91
CA THR A 253 -3.60 -31.54 23.23
C THR A 253 -3.69 -33.06 23.30
N LEU A 254 -2.55 -33.72 23.40
CA LEU A 254 -2.38 -35.00 24.07
C LEU A 254 -1.56 -34.72 25.33
#